data_AF-A0A453KEP1-F1
#
_entry.id   AF-A0A453KEP1-F1
#
_cell.length_a   1.000
_cell.length_b   1.000
_cell.length_c   1.000
_cell.angle_alpha   90.00
_cell.angle_beta   90.00
_cell.angle_gamma   90.00
#
_symmetry.space_group_name_H-M   'P 1'
#
loop_
_entity.id
_entity.type
_entity.pdbx_description
1 polymer ?
#
loop_
_entity_poly.entity_id
_entity_poly.type
_entity_poly.pdbx_seq_one_letter_code
_entity_poly.pdbx_strand_id
1 'polypeptide(L)'
;SFLSLDHYLKSYRAPLIEETRSDLCARLELIVEGPSSKILSMEATQKPEVYYMDVDFGDCGAVYSAQAHTLRHGDVFILSSVKPEAAEDFSRYGVTYYLAMVTDVCMDDDDECQKHFKIKVGKDIGLEEDLQKLRYTIFLSNIITNMWIWKTLSFDKHMNDNFTVIESHLAPTNSGGDVCGICAKHGGEHLACFTEQLLPMNLNKSQMDVIGSVISVVRCRHLNLMKLIQGPPGTGKTHTFLPVASYGD
;
A
#
# COMPACT_ATOMS: atom_id res chain seq x y z
N SER A 1 -17.07 -17.82 7.54
CA SER A 1 -16.14 -17.78 8.69
C SER A 1 -14.79 -18.33 8.25
N PHE A 2 -13.70 -17.95 8.92
CA PHE A 2 -12.36 -18.42 8.59
C PHE A 2 -11.91 -19.47 9.60
N LEU A 3 -11.22 -20.51 9.13
CA LEU A 3 -10.76 -21.62 9.98
C LEU A 3 -9.48 -21.28 10.78
N SER A 4 -8.72 -20.30 10.33
CA SER A 4 -7.48 -19.84 10.95
C SER A 4 -7.07 -18.48 10.37
N LEU A 5 -6.12 -17.80 11.00
CA LEU A 5 -5.47 -16.61 10.46
C LEU A 5 -4.85 -16.86 9.07
N ASP A 6 -4.21 -18.01 8.89
CA ASP A 6 -3.62 -18.39 7.61
C ASP A 6 -4.70 -18.54 6.52
N HIS A 7 -5.83 -19.17 6.85
CA HIS A 7 -6.98 -19.27 5.94
C HIS A 7 -7.56 -17.89 5.61
N TYR A 8 -7.63 -16.99 6.60
CA TYR A 8 -8.02 -15.59 6.39
C TYR A 8 -7.06 -14.89 5.42
N LEU A 9 -5.76 -14.82 5.73
CA LEU A 9 -4.78 -14.09 4.91
C LEU A 9 -4.68 -14.65 3.48
N LYS A 10 -4.70 -15.98 3.32
CA LYS A 10 -4.68 -16.62 2.00
C LYS A 10 -5.91 -16.29 1.16
N SER A 11 -7.09 -16.14 1.78
CA SER A 11 -8.32 -15.84 1.06
C SER A 11 -8.30 -14.49 0.32
N TYR A 12 -7.50 -13.52 0.79
CA TYR A 12 -7.37 -12.19 0.18
C TYR A 12 -6.32 -12.11 -0.93
N ARG A 13 -5.48 -13.15 -1.12
CA ARG A 13 -4.43 -13.12 -2.14
C ARG A 13 -4.98 -13.08 -3.56
N ALA A 14 -5.94 -13.94 -3.88
CA ALA A 14 -6.55 -13.95 -5.22
C ALA A 14 -7.35 -12.67 -5.51
N PRO A 15 -8.19 -12.15 -4.60
CA PRO A 15 -8.83 -10.85 -4.76
C PRO A 15 -7.84 -9.70 -5.02
N LEU A 16 -6.73 -9.63 -4.27
CA LEU A 16 -5.73 -8.58 -4.46
C LEU A 16 -5.05 -8.65 -5.82
N ILE A 17 -4.72 -9.86 -6.28
CA ILE A 17 -4.17 -10.08 -7.63
C ILE A 17 -5.18 -9.64 -8.69
N GLU A 18 -6.45 -10.01 -8.53
CA GLU A 18 -7.50 -9.69 -9.49
C GLU A 18 -7.81 -8.19 -9.52
N GLU A 19 -7.84 -7.51 -8.37
CA GLU A 19 -7.98 -6.06 -8.27
C GLU A 19 -6.82 -5.35 -9.00
N THR A 20 -5.58 -5.77 -8.73
CA THR A 20 -4.38 -5.21 -9.39
C THR A 20 -4.43 -5.46 -10.90
N ARG A 21 -4.81 -6.66 -11.32
CA ARG A 21 -4.95 -7.02 -12.74
C ARG A 21 -6.02 -6.17 -13.43
N SER A 22 -7.18 -6.00 -12.78
CA SER A 22 -8.29 -5.22 -13.32
C SER A 22 -7.95 -3.75 -13.45
N ASP A 23 -7.25 -3.15 -12.47
CA ASP A 23 -6.76 -1.76 -12.55
C ASP A 23 -5.80 -1.57 -13.73
N LEU A 24 -4.80 -2.45 -13.85
CA LEU A 24 -3.85 -2.39 -14.97
C LEU A 24 -4.54 -2.62 -16.33
N CYS A 25 -5.52 -3.52 -16.43
CA CYS A 25 -6.30 -3.72 -17.65
C CYS A 25 -7.10 -2.48 -18.04
N ALA A 26 -7.79 -1.83 -17.09
CA ALA A 26 -8.51 -0.60 -17.37
C ALA A 26 -7.58 0.53 -17.85
N ARG A 27 -6.35 0.58 -17.33
CA ARG A 27 -5.32 1.52 -17.79
C ARG A 27 -4.79 1.21 -19.19
N LEU A 28 -4.67 -0.07 -19.53
CA LEU A 28 -4.28 -0.51 -20.87
C LEU A 28 -5.31 -0.14 -21.93
N GLU A 29 -6.60 -0.15 -21.61
CA GLU A 29 -7.65 0.31 -22.54
C GLU A 29 -7.52 1.81 -22.87
N LEU A 30 -6.91 2.59 -21.97
CA LEU A 30 -6.66 4.03 -22.12
C LEU A 30 -5.17 4.34 -22.37
N ILE A 31 -4.41 3.40 -22.92
CA ILE A 31 -2.95 3.48 -23.06
C ILE A 31 -2.47 4.73 -23.82
N VAL A 32 -3.28 5.22 -24.77
CA VAL A 32 -2.98 6.38 -25.63
C VAL A 32 -2.93 7.68 -24.83
N GLU A 33 -3.74 7.77 -23.78
CA GLU A 33 -3.82 8.94 -22.90
C GLU A 33 -2.73 8.88 -21.79
N GLY A 34 -2.07 7.73 -21.67
CA GLY A 34 -1.05 7.48 -20.65
C GLY A 34 0.22 8.33 -20.88
N PRO A 35 0.87 8.81 -19.80
CA PRO A 35 2.19 9.42 -19.88
C PRO A 35 3.18 8.48 -20.58
N SER A 36 3.83 8.98 -21.63
CA SER A 36 4.78 8.21 -22.44
C SER A 36 6.12 8.92 -22.55
N SER A 37 7.22 8.19 -22.36
CA SER A 37 8.59 8.70 -22.53
C SER A 37 9.39 7.82 -23.47
N LYS A 38 10.45 8.37 -24.08
CA LYS A 38 11.40 7.60 -24.87
C LYS A 38 12.42 6.94 -23.95
N ILE A 39 12.77 5.70 -24.25
CA ILE A 39 13.86 4.99 -23.57
C ILE A 39 15.17 5.46 -24.20
N LEU A 40 16.08 5.98 -23.37
CA LEU A 40 17.40 6.45 -23.79
C LEU A 40 18.41 5.30 -23.78
N SER A 41 18.41 4.54 -22.68
CA SER A 41 19.27 3.37 -22.52
C SER A 41 18.61 2.34 -21.62
N MET A 42 19.02 1.09 -21.78
CA MET A 42 18.64 0.01 -20.88
C MET A 42 19.77 -0.99 -20.76
N GLU A 43 20.22 -1.25 -19.53
CA GLU A 43 21.40 -2.05 -19.23
C GLU A 43 21.06 -3.18 -18.26
N ALA A 44 21.53 -4.39 -18.56
CA ALA A 44 21.31 -5.53 -17.69
C ALA A 44 22.08 -5.40 -16.38
N THR A 45 21.45 -5.80 -15.28
CA THR A 45 22.18 -5.95 -14.00
C THR A 45 22.71 -7.37 -13.85
N GLN A 46 23.47 -7.61 -12.76
CA GLN A 46 23.87 -8.96 -12.38
C GLN A 46 22.69 -9.87 -12.02
N LYS A 47 21.50 -9.31 -11.77
CA LYS A 47 20.29 -10.07 -11.46
C LYS A 47 19.47 -10.27 -12.73
N PRO A 48 18.99 -11.50 -12.99
CA PRO A 48 18.09 -11.75 -14.11
C PRO A 48 16.82 -10.89 -13.97
N GLU A 49 16.24 -10.50 -15.11
CA GLU A 49 15.01 -9.69 -15.20
C GLU A 49 15.13 -8.26 -14.65
N VAL A 50 16.29 -7.84 -14.17
CA VAL A 50 16.49 -6.53 -13.56
C VAL A 50 17.45 -5.71 -14.41
N TYR A 51 17.02 -4.50 -14.74
CA TYR A 51 17.72 -3.59 -15.65
C TYR A 51 17.83 -2.20 -15.03
N TYR A 52 18.90 -1.50 -15.37
CA TYR A 52 18.95 -0.05 -15.26
C TYR A 52 18.33 0.54 -16.51
N MET A 53 17.46 1.54 -16.34
CA MET A 53 16.77 2.22 -17.43
C MET A 53 16.90 3.72 -17.25
N ASP A 54 17.25 4.40 -18.35
CA ASP A 54 17.21 5.85 -18.47
C ASP A 54 16.14 6.25 -19.51
N VAL A 55 15.41 7.32 -19.23
CA VAL A 55 14.30 7.77 -20.08
C VAL A 55 14.31 9.28 -20.25
N ASP A 56 13.92 9.72 -21.44
CA ASP A 56 13.84 11.14 -21.77
C ASP A 56 12.59 11.74 -21.14
N PHE A 57 12.76 12.48 -20.05
CA PHE A 57 11.67 13.24 -19.41
C PHE A 57 11.46 14.63 -20.02
N GLY A 58 12.22 15.01 -21.05
CA GLY A 58 12.37 16.40 -21.46
C GLY A 58 13.16 17.19 -20.41
N ASP A 59 13.88 18.23 -20.86
CA ASP A 59 14.76 19.04 -20.03
C ASP A 59 14.17 19.32 -18.63
N CYS A 60 14.87 18.86 -17.59
CA CYS A 60 14.64 19.12 -16.17
C CYS A 60 14.83 20.62 -15.79
N GLY A 61 14.42 21.53 -16.66
CA GLY A 61 14.46 22.99 -16.48
C GLY A 61 13.25 23.72 -17.07
N ALA A 62 12.36 23.03 -17.79
CA ALA A 62 11.11 23.62 -18.26
C ALA A 62 9.98 23.29 -17.27
N VAL A 63 9.64 24.26 -16.43
CA VAL A 63 8.60 24.23 -15.39
C VAL A 63 7.18 23.87 -15.90
N TYR A 64 6.98 23.52 -17.18
CA TYR A 64 5.66 23.33 -17.78
C TYR A 64 5.60 22.33 -18.95
N SER A 65 6.31 21.18 -18.93
CA SER A 65 5.92 20.06 -19.79
C SER A 65 4.86 19.21 -19.07
N ALA A 66 3.59 19.45 -19.41
CA ALA A 66 2.41 18.89 -18.75
C ALA A 66 2.21 17.36 -18.88
N GLN A 67 3.25 16.58 -19.20
CA GLN A 67 3.13 15.16 -19.56
C GLN A 67 4.25 14.25 -19.03
N ALA A 68 5.26 14.76 -18.34
CA ALA A 68 6.32 13.93 -17.77
C ALA A 68 5.90 13.38 -16.39
N HIS A 69 5.58 12.09 -16.30
CA HIS A 69 5.36 11.42 -15.03
C HIS A 69 6.70 11.15 -14.34
N THR A 70 6.88 11.64 -13.11
CA THR A 70 8.07 11.35 -12.30
C THR A 70 8.02 9.90 -11.82
N LEU A 71 9.03 9.11 -12.18
CA LEU A 71 9.12 7.70 -11.79
C LEU A 71 9.26 7.52 -10.28
N ARG A 72 8.52 6.55 -9.75
CA ARG A 72 8.48 6.19 -8.33
C ARG A 72 8.57 4.69 -8.15
N HIS A 73 9.06 4.28 -6.99
CA HIS A 73 9.02 2.88 -6.59
C HIS A 73 7.59 2.33 -6.68
N GLY A 74 7.44 1.17 -7.33
CA GLY A 74 6.15 0.51 -7.55
C GLY A 74 5.38 1.03 -8.78
N ASP A 75 5.91 2.00 -9.53
CA ASP A 75 5.33 2.35 -10.83
C ASP A 75 5.45 1.19 -11.82
N VAL A 76 4.39 0.95 -12.57
CA VAL A 76 4.29 -0.10 -13.60
C VAL A 76 4.15 0.53 -14.97
N PHE A 77 4.89 0.00 -15.94
CA PHE A 77 4.96 0.49 -17.30
C PHE A 77 4.78 -0.63 -18.32
N ILE A 78 4.32 -0.25 -19.50
CA ILE A 78 4.57 -1.01 -20.71
C ILE A 78 5.82 -0.45 -21.39
N LEU A 79 6.82 -1.30 -21.55
CA LEU A 79 7.92 -1.06 -22.47
C LEU A 79 7.50 -1.55 -23.84
N SER A 80 7.68 -0.76 -24.89
CA SER A 80 7.24 -1.09 -26.24
C SER A 80 8.25 -0.66 -27.30
N SER A 81 8.35 -1.42 -28.39
CA SER A 81 9.13 -1.06 -29.57
C SER A 81 8.52 0.09 -30.38
N VAL A 82 7.22 0.30 -30.25
CA VAL A 82 6.45 1.37 -30.90
C VAL A 82 5.65 2.15 -29.88
N LYS A 83 5.35 3.42 -30.15
CA LYS A 83 4.38 4.17 -29.34
C LYS A 83 2.97 3.65 -29.68
N PRO A 84 2.24 3.06 -28.72
CA PRO A 84 0.91 2.51 -29.00
C PRO A 84 -0.10 3.64 -29.23
N GLU A 85 -0.94 3.47 -30.23
CA GLU A 85 -2.13 4.29 -30.54
C GLU A 85 -3.42 3.58 -30.13
N ALA A 86 -3.36 2.30 -29.78
CA ALA A 86 -4.45 1.55 -29.17
C ALA A 86 -3.91 0.30 -28.45
N ALA A 87 -4.73 -0.33 -27.61
CA ALA A 87 -4.36 -1.58 -26.93
C ALA A 87 -4.13 -2.73 -27.92
N GLU A 88 -4.81 -2.71 -29.08
CA GLU A 88 -4.70 -3.71 -30.13
C GLU A 88 -3.33 -3.69 -30.82
N ASP A 89 -2.56 -2.61 -30.68
CA ASP A 89 -1.23 -2.48 -31.29
C ASP A 89 -0.25 -3.52 -30.76
N PHE A 90 -0.44 -3.96 -29.53
CA PHE A 90 0.34 -5.04 -28.92
C PHE A 90 0.12 -6.41 -29.57
N SER A 91 -0.96 -6.57 -30.35
CA SER A 91 -1.24 -7.79 -31.11
C SER A 91 -0.69 -7.75 -32.54
N ARG A 92 -0.12 -6.63 -32.99
CA ARG A 92 0.42 -6.49 -34.34
C ARG A 92 1.73 -7.25 -34.50
N TYR A 93 1.92 -7.86 -35.67
CA TYR A 93 3.16 -8.57 -35.99
C TYR A 93 4.37 -7.61 -35.94
N GLY A 94 5.43 -8.03 -35.25
CA GLY A 94 6.68 -7.26 -35.11
C GLY A 94 6.68 -6.23 -33.98
N VAL A 95 5.58 -6.08 -33.23
CA VAL A 95 5.57 -5.27 -32.00
C VAL A 95 6.06 -6.12 -30.84
N THR A 96 7.08 -5.60 -30.14
CA THR A 96 7.61 -6.22 -28.93
C THR A 96 7.24 -5.34 -27.76
N TYR A 97 6.63 -5.93 -26.73
CA TYR A 97 6.27 -5.22 -25.51
C TYR A 97 6.47 -6.08 -24.27
N TYR A 98 6.74 -5.43 -23.14
CA TYR A 98 6.90 -6.06 -21.84
C TYR A 98 6.30 -5.20 -20.74
N LEU A 99 5.78 -5.85 -19.70
CA LEU A 99 5.43 -5.19 -18.46
C LEU A 99 6.71 -4.98 -17.64
N ALA A 100 6.92 -3.80 -17.10
CA ALA A 100 8.03 -3.51 -16.21
C ALA A 100 7.56 -2.77 -14.96
N MET A 101 8.29 -2.93 -13.86
CA MET A 101 8.00 -2.27 -12.59
C MET A 101 9.27 -1.63 -12.03
N VAL A 102 9.18 -0.38 -11.58
CA VAL A 102 10.28 0.30 -10.88
C VAL A 102 10.45 -0.30 -9.49
N THR A 103 11.64 -0.82 -9.24
CA THR A 103 12.03 -1.44 -7.96
C THR A 103 12.93 -0.56 -7.12
N ASP A 104 13.61 0.42 -7.73
CA ASP A 104 14.45 1.36 -7.02
C ASP A 104 14.67 2.62 -7.88
N VAL A 105 14.92 3.73 -7.21
CA VAL A 105 15.28 5.01 -7.84
C VAL A 105 16.69 5.33 -7.37
N CYS A 106 17.68 5.18 -8.25
CA CYS A 106 19.05 5.51 -7.91
C CYS A 106 19.23 7.02 -8.04
N MET A 107 19.59 7.67 -6.92
CA MET A 107 20.11 9.03 -6.94
C MET A 107 21.62 8.89 -7.06
N ASP A 108 22.22 9.45 -8.11
CA ASP A 108 23.67 9.62 -8.12
C ASP A 108 24.00 10.78 -7.17
N ASP A 109 24.98 10.59 -6.29
CA ASP A 109 25.36 11.56 -5.24
C ASP A 109 25.92 12.89 -5.79
N ASP A 110 26.10 13.02 -7.11
CA ASP A 110 26.84 14.13 -7.75
C ASP A 110 26.10 14.84 -8.90
N ASP A 111 24.82 14.56 -9.17
CA ASP A 111 24.06 15.23 -10.24
C ASP A 111 22.57 15.40 -9.87
N GLU A 112 22.03 16.62 -9.96
CA GLU A 112 20.63 16.99 -9.61
C GLU A 112 19.55 16.35 -10.51
N CYS A 113 19.92 15.42 -11.38
CA CYS A 113 19.03 14.75 -12.32
C CYS A 113 18.96 13.25 -12.02
N GLN A 114 17.79 12.78 -11.58
CA GLN A 114 17.42 11.36 -11.55
C GLN A 114 17.64 10.74 -12.94
N LYS A 115 18.71 9.94 -13.13
CA LYS A 115 19.04 9.39 -14.46
C LYS A 115 19.07 7.86 -14.53
N HIS A 116 19.00 7.15 -13.40
CA HIS A 116 19.05 5.68 -13.41
C HIS A 116 17.96 5.06 -12.54
N PHE A 117 17.01 4.40 -13.19
CA PHE A 117 15.95 3.66 -12.53
C PHE A 117 16.22 2.18 -12.60
N LYS A 118 16.03 1.49 -11.48
CA LYS A 118 16.13 0.04 -11.44
C LYS A 118 14.76 -0.56 -11.68
N ILE A 119 14.57 -1.18 -12.83
CA ILE A 119 13.31 -1.83 -13.19
C ILE A 119 13.43 -3.34 -13.14
N LYS A 120 12.31 -3.99 -12.85
CA LYS A 120 12.11 -5.42 -13.04
C LYS A 120 11.16 -5.65 -14.20
N VAL A 121 11.54 -6.48 -15.16
CA VAL A 121 10.74 -6.79 -16.35
C VAL A 121 10.03 -8.14 -16.16
N GLY A 122 8.73 -8.18 -16.44
CA GLY A 122 7.85 -9.33 -16.26
C GLY A 122 7.94 -10.34 -17.41
N LYS A 123 9.13 -10.89 -17.66
CA LYS A 123 9.38 -12.13 -18.40
C LYS A 123 10.89 -12.41 -18.37
N ASP A 124 11.27 -13.68 -18.43
CA ASP A 124 12.62 -14.04 -18.82
C ASP A 124 12.80 -13.59 -20.28
N ILE A 125 13.57 -12.52 -20.47
CA ILE A 125 13.81 -11.95 -21.79
C ILE A 125 14.70 -12.94 -22.52
N GLY A 126 14.08 -13.84 -23.28
CA GLY A 126 14.78 -14.93 -23.95
C GLY A 126 15.84 -14.47 -24.95
N LEU A 127 15.88 -13.19 -25.34
CA LEU A 127 16.89 -12.63 -26.23
C LEU A 127 17.16 -11.17 -25.87
N GLU A 128 18.41 -10.87 -25.50
CA GLU A 128 18.94 -9.51 -25.29
C GLU A 128 18.66 -8.58 -26.50
N GLU A 129 18.52 -9.18 -27.70
CA GLU A 129 18.11 -8.53 -28.95
C GLU A 129 16.71 -7.89 -28.91
N ASP A 130 15.78 -8.42 -28.10
CA ASP A 130 14.41 -7.88 -28.02
C ASP A 130 14.35 -6.62 -27.16
N LEU A 131 15.28 -6.45 -26.20
CA LEU A 131 15.37 -5.23 -25.39
C LEU A 131 15.85 -4.05 -26.20
N GLN A 132 16.79 -4.29 -27.11
CA GLN A 132 17.32 -3.27 -28.02
C GLN A 132 16.27 -2.76 -29.00
N LYS A 133 15.11 -3.44 -29.12
CA LYS A 133 13.97 -2.98 -29.92
C LYS A 133 13.05 -2.04 -29.14
N LEU A 134 13.11 -2.03 -27.81
CA LEU A 134 12.26 -1.18 -26.98
C LEU A 134 12.70 0.28 -27.15
N ARG A 135 11.70 1.16 -27.29
CA ARG A 135 11.89 2.58 -27.61
C ARG A 135 11.05 3.50 -26.74
N TYR A 136 9.93 2.98 -26.20
CA TYR A 136 8.97 3.76 -25.45
C TYR A 136 8.63 3.08 -24.13
N THR A 137 8.41 3.88 -23.11
CA THR A 137 7.79 3.49 -21.86
C THR A 137 6.45 4.21 -21.72
N ILE A 138 5.42 3.51 -21.29
CA ILE A 138 4.07 4.06 -21.08
C ILE A 138 3.63 3.70 -19.67
N PHE A 139 3.33 4.72 -18.85
CA PHE A 139 2.87 4.54 -17.48
C PHE A 139 1.47 3.94 -17.43
N LEU A 140 1.28 2.91 -16.60
CA LEU A 140 -0.03 2.32 -16.34
C LEU A 140 -0.59 2.78 -14.99
N SER A 141 0.09 2.41 -13.91
CA SER A 141 -0.37 2.63 -12.54
C SER A 141 0.80 2.46 -11.55
N ASN A 142 0.61 2.94 -10.32
CA ASN A 142 1.53 2.67 -9.21
C ASN A 142 0.92 1.62 -8.29
N ILE A 143 1.58 0.48 -8.15
CA ILE A 143 1.08 -0.66 -7.36
C ILE A 143 1.69 -0.75 -5.96
N ILE A 144 2.30 0.32 -5.44
CA ILE A 144 2.99 0.29 -4.14
C ILE A 144 2.07 -0.14 -2.99
N THR A 145 0.83 0.33 -3.00
CA THR A 145 -0.18 -0.03 -2.00
C THR A 145 -0.51 -1.52 -2.10
N ASN A 146 -0.68 -2.05 -3.31
CA ASN A 146 -0.92 -3.48 -3.53
C ASN A 146 0.26 -4.32 -3.03
N MET A 147 1.50 -3.87 -3.25
CA MET A 147 2.71 -4.54 -2.74
C MET A 147 2.75 -4.56 -1.21
N TRP A 148 2.38 -3.46 -0.55
CA TRP A 148 2.31 -3.41 0.92
C TRP A 148 1.22 -4.33 1.47
N ILE A 149 0.05 -4.37 0.84
CA ILE A 149 -1.02 -5.31 1.23
C ILE A 149 -0.53 -6.74 1.02
N TRP A 150 0.09 -7.06 -0.12
CA TRP A 150 0.64 -8.39 -0.40
C TRP A 150 1.67 -8.83 0.65
N LYS A 151 2.55 -7.91 1.06
CA LYS A 151 3.52 -8.16 2.14
C LYS A 151 2.80 -8.50 3.44
N THR A 152 1.73 -7.77 3.77
CA THR A 152 0.88 -8.04 4.93
C THR A 152 0.20 -9.41 4.87
N LEU A 153 -0.31 -9.81 3.71
CA LEU A 153 -0.93 -11.12 3.47
C LEU A 153 0.08 -12.29 3.39
N SER A 154 1.37 -11.97 3.30
CA SER A 154 2.47 -12.93 3.20
C SER A 154 3.23 -13.10 4.51
N PHE A 155 2.84 -12.41 5.59
CA PHE A 155 3.43 -12.64 6.91
C PHE A 155 3.15 -14.09 7.37
N ASP A 156 4.21 -14.76 7.83
CA ASP A 156 4.12 -16.07 8.46
C ASP A 156 3.79 -15.91 9.96
N LYS A 157 3.04 -16.88 10.50
CA LYS A 157 2.62 -16.95 11.91
C LYS A 157 3.76 -16.84 12.91
N HIS A 158 4.98 -17.18 12.49
CA HIS A 158 6.16 -17.16 13.35
C HIS A 158 6.75 -15.76 13.61
N MET A 159 6.23 -14.69 12.98
CA MET A 159 6.87 -13.37 13.02
C MET A 159 6.21 -12.31 13.92
N ASN A 160 5.05 -12.52 14.56
CA ASN A 160 4.54 -11.47 15.46
C ASN A 160 3.40 -11.86 16.43
N ASP A 161 3.54 -11.43 17.69
CA ASP A 161 2.46 -11.39 18.69
C ASP A 161 1.33 -10.40 18.31
N ASN A 162 1.56 -9.54 17.31
CA ASN A 162 0.60 -8.53 16.85
C ASN A 162 -0.68 -9.09 16.22
N PHE A 163 -0.69 -10.34 15.77
CA PHE A 163 -1.88 -10.97 15.18
C PHE A 163 -2.81 -11.62 16.22
N THR A 164 -2.41 -11.67 17.49
CA THR A 164 -3.18 -12.29 18.57
C THR A 164 -4.57 -11.68 18.74
N VAL A 165 -4.73 -10.37 18.49
CA VAL A 165 -6.02 -9.67 18.47
C VAL A 165 -6.89 -10.16 17.30
N ILE A 166 -6.31 -10.37 16.12
CA ILE A 166 -7.06 -10.83 14.94
C ILE A 166 -7.44 -12.30 15.11
N GLU A 167 -6.52 -13.12 15.60
CA GLU A 167 -6.76 -14.55 15.86
C GLU A 167 -7.89 -14.79 16.86
N SER A 168 -7.94 -14.02 17.95
CA SER A 168 -9.01 -14.14 18.96
C SER A 168 -10.41 -13.84 18.39
N HIS A 169 -10.50 -13.04 17.33
CA HIS A 169 -11.76 -12.70 16.67
C HIS A 169 -12.12 -13.61 15.49
N LEU A 170 -11.13 -14.23 14.82
CA LEU A 170 -11.38 -15.17 13.71
C LEU A 170 -11.97 -16.50 14.19
N ALA A 171 -11.62 -16.94 15.40
CA ALA A 171 -12.21 -18.09 16.06
C ALA A 171 -12.93 -17.62 17.34
N PRO A 172 -14.24 -17.30 17.28
CA PRO A 172 -14.99 -16.88 18.46
C PRO A 172 -15.11 -18.07 19.40
N THR A 173 -14.13 -18.25 20.29
CA THR A 173 -14.37 -18.97 21.54
C THR A 173 -15.38 -18.14 22.32
N ASN A 174 -16.35 -18.83 22.95
CA ASN A 174 -17.57 -18.26 23.52
C ASN A 174 -17.39 -17.24 24.68
N SER A 175 -16.23 -16.59 24.80
CA SER A 175 -15.94 -15.49 25.73
C SER A 175 -16.00 -14.13 25.02
N GLY A 176 -17.08 -13.88 24.26
CA GLY A 176 -17.41 -12.60 23.64
C GLY A 176 -17.80 -11.55 24.67
N GLY A 177 -16.87 -11.22 25.57
CA GLY A 177 -17.00 -10.15 26.54
C GLY A 177 -16.16 -8.97 26.11
N ASP A 178 -16.81 -7.88 25.73
CA ASP A 178 -16.23 -6.55 25.46
C ASP A 178 -15.53 -5.91 26.68
N VAL A 179 -15.45 -6.63 27.79
CA VAL A 179 -15.01 -6.18 29.11
C VAL A 179 -14.20 -7.29 29.78
N CYS A 180 -13.02 -6.93 30.27
CA CYS A 180 -12.21 -7.84 31.07
C CYS A 180 -12.84 -8.05 32.45
N GLY A 181 -13.25 -9.28 32.76
CA GLY A 181 -13.85 -9.65 34.06
C GLY A 181 -12.89 -9.48 35.26
N ILE A 182 -11.58 -9.39 35.03
CA ILE A 182 -10.58 -9.09 36.07
C ILE A 182 -10.51 -7.58 36.32
N CYS A 183 -10.44 -6.77 35.25
CA CYS A 183 -10.41 -5.31 35.35
C CYS A 183 -11.72 -4.74 35.90
N ALA A 184 -12.87 -5.33 35.54
CA ALA A 184 -14.18 -4.90 36.02
C ALA A 184 -14.32 -4.96 37.55
N LYS A 185 -13.56 -5.84 38.22
CA LYS A 185 -13.57 -5.99 39.69
C LYS A 185 -12.70 -4.97 40.42
N HIS A 186 -11.81 -4.26 39.72
CA HIS A 186 -10.82 -3.34 40.30
C HIS A 186 -10.94 -1.88 39.78
N GLY A 187 -11.94 -1.58 38.95
CA GLY A 187 -11.95 -0.41 38.05
C GLY A 187 -12.34 0.96 38.62
N GLY A 188 -12.40 1.15 39.94
CA GLY A 188 -12.96 2.37 40.55
C GLY A 188 -12.04 3.60 40.59
N GLU A 189 -10.74 3.41 40.85
CA GLU A 189 -9.87 4.52 41.30
C GLU A 189 -9.13 5.25 40.15
N HIS A 190 -8.91 4.58 39.02
CA HIS A 190 -8.02 5.10 37.96
C HIS A 190 -8.73 5.84 36.81
N LEU A 191 -10.07 5.78 36.71
CA LEU A 191 -10.84 6.53 35.69
C LEU A 191 -11.00 8.00 36.05
N ALA A 192 -11.02 8.33 37.36
CA ALA A 192 -11.23 9.68 37.87
C ALA A 192 -10.09 10.63 37.46
N CYS A 193 -8.83 10.22 37.60
CA CYS A 193 -7.65 11.01 37.22
C CYS A 193 -7.59 11.36 35.73
N PHE A 194 -8.13 10.50 34.85
CA PHE A 194 -8.19 10.78 33.42
C PHE A 194 -9.33 11.73 33.05
N THR A 195 -10.43 11.67 33.80
CA THR A 195 -11.58 12.56 33.61
C THR A 195 -11.18 14.02 33.88
N GLU A 196 -10.26 14.26 34.82
CA GLU A 196 -9.65 15.57 35.11
C GLU A 196 -8.82 16.12 33.94
N GLN A 197 -8.14 15.25 33.19
CA GLN A 197 -7.33 15.63 32.02
C GLN A 197 -8.18 15.93 30.77
N LEU A 198 -9.39 15.37 30.69
CA LEU A 198 -10.33 15.58 29.59
C LEU A 198 -11.23 16.81 29.74
N LEU A 199 -11.36 17.34 30.95
CA LEU A 199 -12.20 18.51 31.28
C LEU A 199 -11.98 19.73 30.36
N PRO A 200 -10.74 20.06 29.93
CA PRO A 200 -10.48 21.18 29.01
C PRO A 200 -10.99 20.98 27.58
N MET A 201 -11.38 19.75 27.20
CA MET A 201 -11.64 19.39 25.80
C MET A 201 -13.10 19.54 25.37
N ASN A 202 -13.99 20.03 26.23
CA ASN A 202 -15.41 20.30 25.91
C ASN A 202 -16.12 19.12 25.18
N LEU A 203 -15.84 17.89 25.64
CA LEU A 203 -16.39 16.67 25.08
C LEU A 203 -17.81 16.43 25.59
N ASN A 204 -18.69 15.95 24.72
CA ASN A 204 -20.02 15.55 25.16
C ASN A 204 -19.97 14.18 25.89
N LYS A 205 -21.06 13.84 26.58
CA LYS A 205 -21.15 12.60 27.37
C LYS A 205 -20.81 11.34 26.56
N SER A 206 -21.33 11.22 25.34
CA SER A 206 -21.08 10.05 24.49
C SER A 206 -19.61 9.91 24.10
N GLN A 207 -18.91 11.03 23.88
CA GLN A 207 -17.48 11.03 23.57
C GLN A 207 -16.64 10.64 24.79
N MET A 208 -17.01 11.15 25.98
CA MET A 208 -16.34 10.76 27.23
C MET A 208 -16.52 9.27 27.55
N ASP A 209 -17.72 8.73 27.34
CA ASP A 209 -18.01 7.31 27.55
C ASP A 209 -17.18 6.42 26.61
N VAL A 210 -17.04 6.83 25.34
CA VAL A 210 -16.18 6.15 24.36
C VAL A 210 -14.73 6.17 24.80
N ILE A 211 -14.20 7.33 25.21
CA ILE A 211 -12.80 7.46 25.62
C ILE A 211 -12.53 6.62 26.88
N GLY A 212 -13.42 6.68 27.87
CA GLY A 212 -13.33 5.85 29.08
C GLY A 212 -13.33 4.35 28.74
N SER A 213 -14.17 3.93 27.81
CA SER A 213 -14.21 2.54 27.32
C SER A 213 -12.90 2.14 26.64
N VAL A 214 -12.35 2.99 25.77
CA VAL A 214 -11.08 2.69 25.07
C VAL A 214 -9.91 2.62 26.03
N ILE A 215 -9.82 3.52 27.01
CA ILE A 215 -8.74 3.51 28.01
C ILE A 215 -8.80 2.26 28.89
N SER A 216 -10.01 1.79 29.22
CA SER A 216 -10.18 0.53 29.93
C SER A 216 -9.58 -0.66 29.17
N VAL A 217 -9.63 -0.61 27.84
CA VAL A 217 -9.02 -1.60 26.94
C VAL A 217 -7.50 -1.42 26.87
N VAL A 218 -7.01 -0.20 26.64
CA VAL A 218 -5.56 0.09 26.57
C VAL A 218 -4.82 -0.31 27.84
N ARG A 219 -5.45 -0.13 29.01
CA ARG A 219 -4.86 -0.52 30.31
C ARG A 219 -4.98 -2.02 30.61
N CYS A 220 -5.80 -2.75 29.88
CA CYS A 220 -6.00 -4.17 30.15
C CYS A 220 -4.78 -4.97 29.70
N ARG A 221 -4.05 -5.56 30.66
CA ARG A 221 -2.95 -6.50 30.38
C ARG A 221 -3.38 -7.97 30.38
N HIS A 222 -4.68 -8.23 30.50
CA HIS A 222 -5.22 -9.58 30.67
C HIS A 222 -5.84 -10.15 29.39
N LEU A 223 -6.37 -9.29 28.52
CA LEU A 223 -7.08 -9.67 27.30
C LEU A 223 -6.70 -8.73 26.16
N ASN A 224 -6.58 -9.29 24.97
CA ASN A 224 -6.46 -8.56 23.72
C ASN A 224 -7.86 -8.09 23.28
N LEU A 225 -8.22 -6.86 23.63
CA LEU A 225 -9.54 -6.28 23.35
C LEU A 225 -9.46 -5.28 22.20
N MET A 226 -10.51 -5.24 21.36
CA MET A 226 -10.70 -4.26 20.30
C MET A 226 -11.95 -3.42 20.59
N LYS A 227 -11.91 -2.13 20.27
CA LYS A 227 -13.09 -1.24 20.32
C LYS A 227 -13.31 -0.57 18.99
N LEU A 228 -14.56 -0.64 18.52
CA LEU A 228 -15.03 0.10 17.35
C LEU A 228 -15.57 1.45 17.79
N ILE A 229 -14.98 2.54 17.31
CA ILE A 229 -15.54 3.89 17.45
C ILE A 229 -16.36 4.20 16.20
N GLN A 230 -17.68 4.32 16.35
CA GLN A 230 -18.59 4.62 15.25
C GLN A 230 -19.43 5.86 15.57
N GLY A 231 -19.70 6.67 14.57
CA GLY A 231 -20.58 7.83 14.70
C GLY A 231 -20.98 8.41 13.34
N PRO A 232 -22.18 9.01 13.22
CA PRO A 232 -22.63 9.73 12.02
C PRO A 232 -21.66 10.83 11.55
N PRO A 233 -21.84 11.36 10.33
CA PRO A 233 -21.13 12.56 9.89
C PRO A 233 -21.34 13.72 10.88
N GLY A 234 -20.28 14.50 11.15
CA GLY A 234 -20.35 15.65 12.06
C GLY A 234 -20.27 15.36 13.56
N THR A 235 -20.21 14.10 14.01
CA THR A 235 -20.17 13.77 15.46
C THR A 235 -18.79 13.87 16.12
N GLY A 236 -17.84 14.58 15.50
CA GLY A 236 -16.53 14.85 16.11
C GLY A 236 -15.69 13.60 16.39
N LYS A 237 -15.73 12.56 15.53
CA LYS A 237 -14.94 11.33 15.69
C LYS A 237 -13.44 11.62 15.88
N THR A 238 -12.87 12.48 15.04
CA THR A 238 -11.45 12.89 15.15
C THR A 238 -11.16 13.57 16.49
N HIS A 239 -12.05 14.48 16.92
CA HIS A 239 -11.93 15.17 18.21
C HIS A 239 -12.01 14.21 19.41
N THR A 240 -12.72 13.09 19.26
CA THR A 240 -12.82 12.03 20.28
C THR A 240 -11.58 11.13 20.33
N PHE A 241 -10.85 11.01 19.21
CA PHE A 241 -9.67 10.15 19.10
C PHE A 241 -8.40 10.81 19.66
N LEU A 242 -8.22 12.12 19.49
CA LEU A 242 -7.03 12.85 19.94
C LEU A 242 -6.60 12.54 21.40
N PRO A 243 -7.51 12.51 22.39
CA PRO A 243 -7.13 12.26 23.79
C PRO A 243 -6.72 10.80 24.05
N VAL A 244 -7.22 9.87 23.24
CA VAL A 244 -6.84 8.46 23.29
C VAL A 244 -5.43 8.27 22.74
N ALA A 245 -5.11 8.95 21.63
CA ALA A 245 -3.79 8.86 21.00
C ALA A 245 -2.68 9.36 21.93
N SER A 246 -2.90 10.50 22.61
CA SER A 246 -1.93 11.06 23.58
C SER A 246 -1.72 10.21 24.83
N TYR A 247 -2.56 9.20 25.07
CA TYR A 247 -2.46 8.33 26.24
C TYR A 247 -1.59 7.08 25.97
N GLY A 248 -1.38 6.72 24.71
CA GLY A 248 -0.67 5.51 24.30
C GLY A 248 0.84 5.68 24.09
N ASP A 249 1.32 6.91 24.00
CA ASP A 249 2.75 7.30 23.94
C ASP A 249 3.31 7.52 25.36
#